data_AF-A0A945G3A0-F1
#
_entry.id   AF-A0A945G3A0-F1
#
_cell.length_a   1.000
_cell.length_b   1.000
_cell.length_c   1.000
_cell.angle_alpha   90.00
_cell.angle_beta   90.00
_cell.angle_gamma   90.00
#
_symmetry.space_group_name_H-M   'P 1'
#
loop_
_entity.id
_entity.type
_entity.pdbx_description
1 polymer ?
#
loop_
_entity_poly.entity_id
_entity_poly.type
_entity_poly.pdbx_seq_one_letter_code
_entity_poly.pdbx_strand_id
1 'polypeptide(L)' 'MFFHSKNLFAAIAVGLGLAALGQAASPGLSLVLPRGGQRGSTVEVRFIGDRLGDVREVLF' A
#
# COMPACT_ATOMS: atom_id res chain seq x y z
N MET A 1 10.55 40.35 -17.53
CA MET A 1 10.17 39.67 -16.25
C MET A 1 9.24 38.46 -16.44
N PHE A 2 8.91 38.02 -17.68
CA PHE A 2 7.92 36.96 -17.97
C PHE A 2 8.48 35.51 -18.06
N PHE A 3 9.79 35.31 -18.01
CA PHE A 3 10.40 33.97 -18.19
C PHE A 3 10.36 33.09 -16.93
N HIS A 4 10.33 33.67 -15.73
CA HIS A 4 10.34 32.92 -14.47
C HIS A 4 9.00 32.22 -14.19
N SER A 5 7.87 32.81 -14.58
CA SER A 5 6.55 32.23 -14.37
C SER A 5 6.30 30.99 -15.23
N LYS A 6 6.74 30.99 -16.49
CA LYS A 6 6.63 29.81 -17.38
C LYS A 6 7.38 28.59 -16.83
N ASN A 7 8.58 28.81 -16.30
CA ASN A 7 9.40 27.74 -15.73
C ASN A 7 8.79 27.22 -14.41
N LEU A 8 8.15 28.10 -13.63
CA LEU A 8 7.42 27.73 -12.43
C LEU A 8 6.20 26.85 -12.74
N PHE A 9 5.40 27.21 -13.75
CA PHE A 9 4.26 26.39 -14.18
C PHE A 9 4.69 25.01 -14.69
N ALA A 10 5.78 24.94 -15.45
CA ALA A 10 6.34 23.67 -15.90
C ALA A 10 6.81 22.80 -14.72
N ALA A 11 7.49 23.38 -13.73
CA ALA A 11 7.94 22.66 -12.55
C ALA A 11 6.77 22.12 -11.70
N ILE A 12 5.70 22.90 -11.54
CA ILE A 12 4.49 22.47 -10.83
C ILE A 12 3.79 21.32 -11.57
N ALA A 13 3.65 21.43 -12.90
CA ALA A 13 3.03 20.38 -13.71
C ALA A 13 3.82 19.06 -13.63
N VAL A 14 5.15 19.12 -13.68
CA VAL A 14 6.03 17.94 -13.51
C VAL A 14 5.90 17.38 -12.09
N GLY A 15 5.90 18.23 -11.06
CA GLY A 15 5.76 17.79 -9.66
C GLY A 15 4.42 17.10 -9.39
N LEU A 16 3.31 17.64 -9.90
CA LEU A 16 1.98 17.04 -9.78
C LEU A 16 1.88 15.71 -10.54
N GLY A 17 2.49 15.61 -11.73
CA GLY A 17 2.54 14.37 -12.51
C GLY A 17 3.29 13.25 -11.79
N LEU A 18 4.39 13.57 -11.10
CA LEU A 18 5.17 12.60 -10.32
C LEU A 18 4.41 12.12 -9.07
N ALA A 19 3.66 12.99 -8.40
CA ALA A 19 2.85 12.62 -7.24
C ALA A 19 1.74 11.61 -7.59
N ALA A 20 1.20 11.65 -8.82
CA ALA A 20 0.19 10.72 -9.29
C ALA A 20 0.69 9.28 -9.48
N LEU A 21 2.01 9.06 -9.49
CA LEU A 21 2.62 7.73 -9.56
C LEU A 21 2.68 7.03 -8.20
N GLY A 22 2.36 7.73 -7.11
CA GLY A 22 2.28 7.15 -5.78
C GLY A 22 1.18 6.08 -5.72
N GLN A 23 1.57 4.81 -5.70
CA GLN A 23 0.65 3.69 -5.51
C GLN A 23 0.16 3.69 -4.05
N ALA A 24 -1.16 3.55 -3.85
CA ALA A 24 -1.71 3.36 -2.52
C ALA A 24 -1.08 2.11 -1.87
N ALA A 25 -0.52 2.27 -0.67
CA ALA A 25 0.13 1.21 0.08
C ALA A 25 -0.88 0.44 0.95
N SER A 26 -2.07 0.13 0.43
CA SER A 26 -3.02 -0.67 1.20
C SER A 26 -2.55 -2.13 1.26
N PRO A 27 -2.61 -2.78 2.44
CA PRO A 27 -2.26 -4.19 2.55
C PRO A 27 -3.22 -5.02 1.68
N GLY A 28 -2.66 -5.90 0.86
CA GLY A 28 -3.42 -6.79 0.01
C GLY A 28 -3.29 -8.22 0.53
N LEU A 29 -4.34 -8.78 1.11
CA LEU A 29 -4.36 -10.18 1.54
C LEU A 29 -4.90 -11.08 0.43
N SER A 30 -4.09 -12.01 -0.05
CA SER A 30 -4.47 -12.93 -1.14
C SER A 30 -4.89 -14.29 -0.61
N LEU A 31 -4.17 -14.83 0.36
CA LEU A 31 -4.42 -16.16 0.90
C LEU A 31 -4.03 -16.24 2.38
N VAL A 32 -4.78 -17.06 3.10
CA VAL A 32 -4.53 -17.43 4.49
C VAL A 32 -4.45 -18.94 4.53
N LEU A 33 -3.42 -19.51 5.14
CA LEU A 33 -3.27 -20.95 5.29
C LEU A 33 -2.85 -21.32 6.72
N PRO A 34 -3.40 -22.39 7.31
CA PRO A 34 -4.55 -23.16 6.82
C PRO A 34 -5.84 -22.33 6.81
N ARG A 35 -6.86 -22.75 6.04
CA ARG A 35 -8.14 -22.02 5.92
C ARG A 35 -9.03 -22.10 7.17
N GLY A 36 -8.62 -22.86 8.17
CA GLY A 36 -9.34 -23.06 9.41
C GLY A 36 -8.50 -23.82 10.42
N GLY A 37 -9.02 -23.93 11.64
CA GLY A 37 -8.39 -24.62 12.74
C GLY A 37 -9.44 -25.23 13.66
N GLN A 38 -9.06 -26.24 14.44
CA GLN A 38 -9.95 -26.84 15.42
C GLN A 38 -10.22 -25.86 16.56
N ARG A 39 -11.47 -25.75 17.00
CA ARG A 39 -11.82 -24.92 18.16
C ARG A 39 -11.08 -25.40 19.41
N GLY A 40 -10.52 -24.46 20.16
CA GLY A 40 -9.75 -24.75 21.38
C GLY A 40 -8.33 -25.27 21.10
N SER A 41 -7.87 -25.21 19.85
CA SER A 41 -6.49 -25.50 19.47
C SER A 41 -5.73 -24.23 19.09
N THR A 42 -4.40 -24.28 19.20
CA THR A 42 -3.51 -23.26 18.65
C THR A 42 -3.05 -23.70 17.27
N VAL A 43 -3.21 -22.83 16.28
CA VAL A 43 -2.83 -23.10 14.89
C VAL A 43 -1.91 -21.99 14.40
N GLU A 44 -0.77 -22.37 13.85
CA GLU A 44 0.11 -21.42 13.15
C GLU A 44 -0.51 -21.08 11.79
N VAL A 45 -0.73 -19.78 11.56
CA VAL A 45 -1.36 -19.27 10.34
C VAL A 45 -0.38 -18.42 9.55
N ARG A 46 -0.32 -18.65 8.24
CA ARG A 46 0.46 -17.86 7.29
C ARG A 46 -0.44 -16.97 6.45
N PHE A 47 -0.16 -15.68 6.47
CA PHE A 47 -0.75 -14.69 5.57
C PHE A 47 0.14 -14.52 4.34
N ILE A 48 -0.47 -14.56 3.15
CA ILE A 48 0.20 -14.42 1.86
C ILE A 48 -0.47 -13.28 1.12
N GLY A 49 0.31 -12.33 0.64
CA GLY A 49 -0.19 -11.12 0.02
C GLY A 49 0.90 -10.08 -0.17
N ASP A 50 0.49 -8.85 -0.48
CA ASP A 50 1.37 -7.73 -0.76
C ASP A 50 1.24 -6.65 0.32
N ARG A 51 2.34 -5.95 0.60
CA ARG A 51 2.40 -4.86 1.61
C ARG A 51 1.87 -5.30 2.99
N LEU A 52 2.27 -6.48 3.45
CA LEU A 52 1.87 -7.03 4.76
C LEU A 52 2.85 -6.72 5.91
N GLY A 53 3.97 -6.04 5.62
CA GLY A 53 5.07 -5.85 6.58
C GLY A 53 4.74 -4.91 7.74
N ASP A 54 3.81 -3.99 7.55
CA ASP A 54 3.35 -2.99 8.52
C ASP A 54 1.91 -3.24 8.99
N VAL A 55 1.41 -4.47 8.85
CA VAL A 55 0.09 -4.86 9.36
C VAL A 55 0.01 -4.59 10.85
N ARG A 56 -0.94 -3.74 11.24
CA ARG A 56 -1.14 -3.33 12.64
C ARG A 56 -2.12 -4.22 13.40
N GLU A 57 -3.09 -4.77 12.69
CA GLU A 57 -4.19 -5.51 13.28
C GLU A 57 -4.68 -6.60 12.34
N VAL A 58 -5.09 -7.74 12.91
CA VAL A 58 -5.71 -8.86 12.21
C VAL A 58 -7.03 -9.16 12.90
N LEU A 59 -8.12 -9.18 12.13
CA LEU A 59 -9.49 -9.44 12.59
C LEU A 59 -9.91 -10.84 12.13
N PHE A 60 -10.50 -11.62 13.04
CA PHE A 60 -10.94 -13.02 12.81
C PHE A 60 -12.43 -13.20 13.12
#